data_AF-A0A9R1WZB8-F1
#
_entry.id   AF-A0A9R1WZB8-F1
#
_cell.length_a   1.000
_cell.length_b   1.000
_cell.length_c   1.000
_cell.angle_alpha   90.00
_cell.angle_beta   90.00
_cell.angle_gamma   90.00
#
_symmetry.space_group_name_H-M   'P 1'
#
loop_
_entity.id
_entity.type
_entity.pdbx_description
1 polymer ?
#
loop_
_entity_poly.entity_id
_entity_poly.type
_entity_poly.pdbx_seq_one_letter_code
_entity_poly.pdbx_strand_id
1 'polypeptide(L)'
;MSPKFGDIYYLWILLNKIKEDIRIINRIVRESYKDAFYALGLLNIDREYISSINEIRHWATASFCRSLFVMLITSDSLLMHAHVFKQTYKCLSNDFIHVREQKIGVRGKYTNL
;
A
#
# COMPACT_ATOMS: atom_id res chain seq x y z
N MET A 1 -20.34 -37.11 -8.92
CA MET A 1 -19.63 -35.91 -8.45
C MET A 1 -20.24 -34.70 -9.14
N SER A 2 -20.63 -33.66 -8.39
CA SER A 2 -21.16 -32.43 -8.98
C SER A 2 -20.03 -31.69 -9.72
N PRO A 3 -20.26 -31.16 -10.94
CA PRO A 3 -19.25 -30.45 -11.75
C PRO A 3 -18.46 -29.39 -10.98
N LYS A 4 -19.11 -28.74 -10.01
CA LYS A 4 -18.55 -27.67 -9.17
C LYS A 4 -17.33 -28.09 -8.32
N PHE A 5 -17.20 -29.38 -7.98
CA PHE A 5 -16.03 -29.88 -7.23
C PHE A 5 -14.79 -30.05 -8.10
N GLY A 6 -14.96 -30.33 -9.39
CA GLY A 6 -13.86 -30.43 -10.34
C GLY A 6 -13.18 -29.07 -10.53
N ASP A 7 -13.98 -28.02 -10.74
CA ASP A 7 -13.47 -26.67 -10.99
C ASP A 7 -12.65 -26.13 -9.80
N ILE A 8 -13.09 -26.39 -8.57
CA ILE A 8 -12.35 -25.99 -7.35
C ILE A 8 -11.02 -26.76 -7.24
N TYR A 9 -11.00 -28.03 -7.61
CA TYR A 9 -9.79 -28.85 -7.61
C TYR A 9 -8.77 -28.35 -8.65
N TYR A 10 -9.21 -28.04 -9.87
CA TYR A 10 -8.36 -27.46 -10.90
C TYR A 10 -7.86 -26.06 -10.53
N LEU A 11 -8.71 -25.25 -9.90
CA LEU A 11 -8.31 -23.93 -9.38
C LEU A 11 -7.23 -24.05 -8.31
N TRP A 12 -7.34 -25.02 -7.40
CA TRP A 12 -6.33 -25.26 -6.37
C TRP A 12 -4.98 -25.68 -6.98
N ILE A 13 -4.99 -26.58 -7.98
CA ILE A 13 -3.79 -26.97 -8.72
C ILE A 13 -3.17 -25.77 -9.44
N LEU A 14 -3.96 -24.98 -10.15
CA LEU A 14 -3.51 -23.78 -10.86
C LEU A 14 -2.90 -22.77 -9.89
N LEU A 15 -3.56 -22.49 -8.76
CA LEU A 15 -3.05 -21.59 -7.74
C LEU A 15 -1.74 -22.10 -7.13
N ASN A 16 -1.62 -23.40 -6.87
CA ASN A 16 -0.38 -23.96 -6.34
C ASN A 16 0.75 -23.93 -7.37
N LYS A 17 0.44 -24.19 -8.64
CA LYS A 17 1.41 -24.10 -9.74
C LYS A 17 1.93 -22.69 -9.93
N ILE A 18 1.04 -21.70 -10.00
CA ILE A 18 1.40 -20.28 -10.08
C ILE A 18 2.22 -19.87 -8.85
N LYS A 19 1.89 -20.35 -7.65
CA LYS A 19 2.68 -20.11 -6.43
C LYS A 19 4.08 -20.69 -6.52
N GLU A 20 4.25 -21.89 -7.07
CA GLU A 20 5.57 -22.49 -7.27
C GLU A 20 6.38 -21.74 -8.34
N ASP A 21 5.74 -21.35 -9.44
CA ASP A 21 6.39 -20.60 -10.53
C ASP A 21 6.83 -19.20 -10.07
N ILE A 22 6.02 -18.48 -9.26
CA ILE A 22 6.42 -17.18 -8.67
C ILE A 22 7.67 -17.34 -7.78
N ARG A 23 7.85 -18.50 -7.15
CA ARG A 23 9.02 -18.78 -6.31
C ARG A 23 10.28 -19.01 -7.14
N ILE A 24 10.15 -19.29 -8.44
CA ILE A 24 11.24 -19.56 -9.37
C ILE A 24 11.42 -18.34 -10.28
N ILE A 25 12.33 -17.44 -9.91
CA ILE A 25 12.65 -16.26 -10.70
C ILE A 25 14.06 -16.43 -11.22
N ASN A 26 14.22 -16.40 -12.55
CA ASN A 26 15.50 -16.64 -13.22
C ASN A 26 16.18 -17.94 -12.77
N ARG A 27 15.40 -19.02 -12.59
CA ARG A 27 15.85 -20.36 -12.14
C ARG A 27 16.39 -20.43 -10.70
N ILE A 28 16.22 -19.37 -9.91
CA ILE A 28 16.57 -19.38 -8.48
C ILE A 28 15.29 -19.54 -7.67
N VAL A 29 15.21 -20.61 -6.87
CA VAL A 29 14.15 -20.80 -5.90
C VAL A 29 14.37 -19.84 -4.75
N ARG A 30 13.46 -18.88 -4.56
CA ARG A 30 13.51 -17.96 -3.42
C ARG A 30 12.86 -18.60 -2.20
N GLU A 31 13.47 -18.46 -1.02
CA GLU A 31 13.01 -19.14 0.19
C GLU A 31 11.64 -18.63 0.66
N SER A 32 11.40 -17.32 0.51
CA SER A 32 10.14 -16.67 0.80
C SER A 32 9.51 -16.03 -0.44
N TYR A 33 8.18 -16.02 -0.49
CA TYR A 33 7.44 -15.23 -1.48
C TYR A 33 7.87 -13.75 -1.46
N LYS A 34 8.23 -13.20 -0.30
CA LYS A 34 8.72 -11.83 -0.20
C LYS A 34 10.01 -11.61 -0.99
N ASP A 35 10.92 -12.58 -0.96
CA ASP A 35 12.21 -12.52 -1.67
C ASP A 35 12.02 -12.74 -3.18
N ALA A 36 11.02 -13.54 -3.56
CA ALA A 36 10.58 -13.66 -4.93
C ALA A 36 10.05 -12.33 -5.48
N PHE A 37 9.12 -11.69 -4.79
CA PHE A 37 8.61 -10.38 -5.18
C PHE A 37 9.70 -9.30 -5.19
N TYR A 38 10.72 -9.40 -4.31
CA TYR A 38 11.88 -8.51 -4.33
C TYR A 38 12.74 -8.71 -5.58
N ALA A 39 13.01 -9.98 -5.95
CA ALA A 39 13.78 -10.32 -7.13
C ALA A 39 13.06 -10.01 -8.46
N LEU A 40 11.72 -10.00 -8.48
CA LEU A 40 10.91 -9.59 -9.63
C LEU A 40 10.80 -8.07 -9.80
N GLY A 41 11.30 -7.26 -8.86
CA GLY A 41 11.14 -5.80 -8.91
C GLY A 41 9.71 -5.33 -8.62
N LEU A 42 8.79 -6.23 -8.28
CA LEU A 42 7.39 -5.90 -8.00
C LEU A 42 7.23 -5.07 -6.72
N LEU A 43 8.14 -5.23 -5.75
CA LEU A 43 8.19 -4.41 -4.53
C LEU A 43 8.67 -2.96 -4.76
N ASN A 44 9.16 -2.59 -5.96
CA ASN A 44 9.53 -1.20 -6.22
C ASN A 44 8.32 -0.27 -6.22
N ILE A 45 7.17 -0.75 -6.69
CA ILE A 45 5.94 0.04 -6.77
C ILE A 45 5.47 0.43 -5.35
N ASP A 46 5.38 -0.55 -4.45
CA ASP A 46 5.04 -0.30 -3.04
C ASP A 46 6.06 0.60 -2.34
N ARG A 47 7.36 0.47 -2.66
CA ARG A 47 8.41 1.34 -2.11
C ARG A 47 8.23 2.78 -2.56
N GLU A 48 7.90 3.01 -3.82
CA GLU A 48 7.66 4.34 -4.35
C GLU A 48 6.49 5.01 -3.61
N TYR A 49 5.37 4.29 -3.44
CA TYR A 49 4.24 4.80 -2.65
C TYR A 49 4.60 5.08 -1.18
N ILE A 50 5.41 4.22 -0.55
CA ILE A 50 5.91 4.48 0.81
C ILE A 50 6.76 5.76 0.84
N SER A 51 7.64 5.98 -0.14
CA SER A 51 8.46 7.20 -0.20
C SER A 51 7.59 8.42 -0.41
N SER A 52 6.69 8.39 -1.40
CA SER A 52 5.79 9.50 -1.71
C SER A 52 4.91 9.88 -0.52
N ILE A 53 4.28 8.91 0.16
CA ILE A 53 3.44 9.19 1.34
C ILE A 53 4.28 9.79 2.49
N ASN A 54 5.52 9.34 2.66
CA ASN A 54 6.42 9.88 3.68
C ASN A 54 6.96 11.27 3.34
N GLU A 55 7.20 11.59 2.06
CA GLU A 55 7.63 12.92 1.63
C GLU A 55 6.49 13.94 1.72
N ILE A 56 5.29 13.54 1.29
CA ILE A 56 4.11 14.39 1.26
C ILE A 56 3.66 14.78 2.67
N ARG A 57 4.05 14.04 3.73
CA ARG A 57 3.73 14.40 5.13
C ARG A 57 4.17 15.81 5.53
N HIS A 58 5.16 16.38 4.85
CA HIS A 58 5.66 17.73 5.11
C HIS A 58 4.79 18.82 4.48
N TRP A 59 3.95 18.45 3.51
CA TRP A 59 3.21 19.37 2.64
C TRP A 59 1.69 19.12 2.64
N ALA A 60 1.24 17.99 3.16
CA ALA A 60 -0.17 17.60 3.15
C ALA A 60 -0.67 17.16 4.53
N THR A 61 -1.99 17.24 4.68
CA THR A 61 -2.69 16.85 5.89
C THR A 61 -2.76 15.33 6.02
N ALA A 62 -2.84 14.83 7.26
CA ALA A 62 -3.10 13.41 7.50
C ALA A 62 -4.42 12.95 6.85
N SER A 63 -5.44 13.82 6.75
CA SER A 63 -6.65 13.55 5.98
C SER A 63 -6.38 13.29 4.51
N PHE A 64 -5.50 14.09 3.88
CA PHE A 64 -5.10 13.87 2.49
C PHE A 64 -4.33 12.55 2.34
N CYS A 65 -3.38 12.27 3.24
CA CYS A 65 -2.64 11.01 3.24
C CYS A 65 -3.57 9.79 3.39
N ARG A 66 -4.61 9.87 4.22
CA ARG A 66 -5.65 8.83 4.35
C ARG A 66 -6.42 8.63 3.04
N SER A 67 -6.86 9.72 2.40
CA SER A 67 -7.56 9.63 1.11
C SER A 67 -6.69 9.01 0.01
N LEU A 68 -5.41 9.37 -0.05
CA LEU A 68 -4.45 8.77 -0.98
C LEU A 68 -4.27 7.27 -0.71
N PHE A 69 -4.09 6.89 0.57
CA PHE A 69 -3.95 5.49 0.94
C PHE A 69 -5.20 4.65 0.61
N VAL A 70 -6.39 5.20 0.84
CA VAL A 70 -7.66 4.57 0.43
C VAL A 70 -7.73 4.42 -1.09
N MET A 71 -7.37 5.47 -1.84
CA MET A 71 -7.33 5.43 -3.31
C MET A 71 -6.44 4.29 -3.81
N LEU A 72 -5.22 4.17 -3.26
CA LEU A 72 -4.26 3.13 -3.63
C LEU A 72 -4.75 1.70 -3.32
N ILE A 73 -5.49 1.51 -2.23
CA ILE A 73 -6.16 0.22 -1.93
C ILE A 73 -7.26 -0.04 -2.96
N THR A 74 -8.11 0.96 -3.24
CA THR A 74 -9.25 0.79 -4.14
C THR A 74 -8.86 0.59 -5.61
N SER A 75 -7.68 1.07 -6.00
CA SER A 75 -7.14 0.89 -7.35
C SER A 75 -6.31 -0.40 -7.52
N ASP A 76 -6.28 -1.27 -6.51
CA ASP A 76 -5.47 -2.51 -6.48
C ASP A 76 -3.99 -2.27 -6.84
N SER A 77 -3.48 -1.08 -6.51
CA SER A 77 -2.14 -0.64 -6.90
C SER A 77 -1.08 -1.02 -5.86
N LEU A 78 -1.51 -1.44 -4.66
CA LEU A 78 -0.62 -1.91 -3.60
C LEU A 78 -0.57 -3.43 -3.60
N LEU A 79 0.64 -3.98 -3.72
CA LEU A 79 0.82 -5.43 -3.62
C LEU A 79 0.82 -5.87 -2.15
N MET A 80 1.45 -5.08 -1.28
CA MET A 80 1.63 -5.39 0.14
C MET A 80 0.98 -4.34 1.05
N HIS A 81 -0.35 -4.21 0.98
CA HIS A 81 -1.16 -3.29 1.78
C HIS A 81 -0.74 -3.14 3.25
N ALA A 82 -0.56 -4.27 3.95
CA ALA A 82 -0.17 -4.28 5.37
C ALA A 82 1.25 -3.74 5.61
N HIS A 83 2.16 -3.97 4.68
CA HIS A 83 3.53 -3.44 4.75
C HIS A 83 3.55 -1.93 4.55
N VAL A 84 2.84 -1.44 3.52
CA VAL A 84 2.74 0.00 3.21
C VAL A 84 2.07 0.76 4.35
N PHE A 85 1.00 0.22 4.93
CA PHE A 85 0.36 0.79 6.12
C PHE A 85 1.34 0.89 7.29
N LYS A 86 2.04 -0.20 7.61
CA LYS A 86 3.01 -0.22 8.73
C LYS A 86 4.13 0.81 8.57
N GLN A 87 4.51 1.13 7.33
CA GLN A 87 5.54 2.12 7.05
C GLN A 87 5.03 3.57 7.05
N THR A 88 3.73 3.77 6.81
CA THR A 88 3.13 5.10 6.63
C THR A 88 2.14 5.51 7.72
N TYR A 89 1.79 4.63 8.67
CA TYR A 89 0.72 4.85 9.66
C TYR A 89 0.85 6.16 10.43
N LYS A 90 2.08 6.59 10.75
CA LYS A 90 2.34 7.86 11.42
C LYS A 90 1.83 9.03 10.58
N CYS A 91 2.08 9.04 9.28
CA CYS A 91 1.58 10.09 8.37
C CYS A 91 0.05 10.06 8.26
N LEU A 92 -0.56 8.87 8.34
CA LEU A 92 -2.01 8.69 8.31
C LEU A 92 -2.71 9.13 9.61
N SER A 93 -1.99 9.09 10.75
CA SER A 93 -2.54 9.39 12.07
C SER A 93 -2.21 10.80 12.59
N ASN A 94 -1.23 11.50 12.01
CA ASN A 94 -0.74 12.76 12.56
C ASN A 94 -1.58 13.98 12.13
N ASP A 95 -2.73 14.19 12.77
CA ASP A 95 -3.61 15.35 12.51
C ASP A 95 -3.13 16.65 13.21
N PHE A 96 -1.97 16.66 13.88
CA PHE A 96 -1.59 17.70 14.85
C PHE A 96 -1.11 19.04 14.24
N ILE A 97 -0.26 19.02 13.19
CA ILE A 97 0.43 20.24 12.72
C ILE A 97 -0.48 21.10 11.84
N HIS A 98 -1.15 20.51 10.84
CA HIS A 98 -1.91 21.30 9.87
C HIS A 98 -3.28 21.80 10.36
N VAL A 99 -3.95 21.09 11.28
CA VAL A 99 -5.17 21.63 11.91
C VAL A 99 -4.86 22.91 12.69
N ARG A 100 -3.65 23.01 13.26
CA ARG A 100 -3.20 24.24 13.94
C ARG A 100 -2.91 25.36 12.95
N GLU A 101 -2.23 25.10 11.84
CA GLU A 101 -1.93 26.13 10.84
C GLU A 101 -3.19 26.66 10.14
N GLN A 102 -4.14 25.79 9.77
CA GLN A 102 -5.43 26.24 9.24
C GLN A 102 -6.21 27.05 10.28
N LYS A 103 -6.25 26.62 11.54
CA LYS A 103 -6.92 27.38 12.61
C LYS A 103 -6.26 28.74 12.86
N ILE A 104 -4.94 28.86 12.76
CA ILE A 104 -4.23 30.13 12.93
C ILE A 104 -4.47 31.06 11.74
N GLY A 105 -4.40 30.55 10.50
CA GLY A 105 -4.70 31.32 9.29
C GLY A 105 -6.16 31.77 9.17
N VAL A 106 -7.10 31.00 9.73
CA VAL A 106 -8.52 31.38 9.82
C VAL A 106 -8.73 32.42 10.93
N ARG A 107 -8.11 32.26 12.11
CA ARG A 107 -8.27 33.21 13.24
C ARG A 107 -7.68 34.59 12.93
N GLY A 108 -6.54 34.66 12.25
CA GLY A 108 -5.92 35.93 11.84
C GLY A 108 -6.71 36.76 10.82
N LYS A 109 -7.69 36.16 10.11
CA LYS A 109 -8.59 36.87 9.19
C LYS A 109 -9.78 37.56 9.88
N TYR A 110 -10.12 37.16 11.11
CA TYR A 110 -11.26 37.71 11.87
C TYR A 110 -10.85 38.59 13.07
N THR A 111 -9.55 38.72 13.36
CA THR A 111 -9.03 39.58 14.44
C THR A 111 -8.56 40.97 13.96
N ASN A 112 -8.83 41.32 12.70
CA ASN A 112 -8.55 42.64 12.11
C ASN A 112 -9.85 43.32 11.64
N LEU A 113 -10.91 43.25 12.45
CA LEU A 113 -12.14 44.04 12.37
C LEU A 113 -12.37 44.63 13.76
#